data_AF-A0A6G0QE34-F1
#
_entry.id   AF-A0A6G0QE34-F1
#
_cell.length_a   1.000
_cell.length_b   1.000
_cell.length_c   1.000
_cell.angle_alpha   90.00
_cell.angle_beta   90.00
_cell.angle_gamma   90.00
#
_symmetry.space_group_name_H-M   'P 1'
#
loop_
_entity.id
_entity.type
_entity.pdbx_description
1 polymer ?
#
loop_
_entity_poly.entity_id
_entity_poly.type
_entity_poly.pdbx_seq_one_letter_code
_entity_poly.pdbx_strand_id
1 'polypeptide(L)'
;MRHLEKAHDKPLSEDLAGLIGNMDDEDEPFALLLSHEYTVKSIQDLGTGALKGVDSARFHALKEANALVPTAKQLQFFIVRLTLKIEFDPGWDMDWKPRKHKESMRWYSISGESLGRIRQSTKFNFLNPGQETLSQLWIPHGVQKEEGYMGNEGPSRNTKYARYAIVA
;
A
#
# COMPACT_ATOMS: atom_id res chain seq x y z
N MET A 1 -7.57 3.01 26.02
CA MET A 1 -7.61 3.48 24.63
C MET A 1 -8.19 4.88 24.63
N ARG A 2 -7.40 5.91 24.34
CA ARG A 2 -7.88 7.29 24.30
C ARG A 2 -8.59 7.50 22.96
N HIS A 3 -9.91 7.58 23.00
CA HIS A 3 -10.71 8.01 21.86
C HIS A 3 -10.41 9.49 21.63
N LEU A 4 -9.91 9.85 20.45
CA LEU A 4 -9.81 11.24 20.02
C LEU A 4 -11.24 11.77 19.82
N GLU A 5 -11.73 12.50 20.83
CA GLU A 5 -12.89 13.36 20.67
C GLU A 5 -12.58 14.36 19.56
N LYS A 6 -13.36 14.28 18.48
CA LYS A 6 -13.28 15.17 17.35
C LYS A 6 -13.87 16.52 17.79
N ALA A 7 -13.04 17.42 18.31
CA ALA A 7 -13.40 18.81 18.49
C ALA A 7 -13.85 19.35 17.12
N HIS A 8 -15.13 19.71 17.00
CA HIS A 8 -15.79 20.01 15.72
C HIS A 8 -15.33 21.32 15.05
N ASP A 9 -14.31 22.00 15.58
CA ASP A 9 -13.89 23.33 15.15
C ASP A 9 -12.61 23.36 14.30
N LYS A 10 -11.86 22.25 14.20
CA LYS A 10 -10.57 22.22 13.51
C LYS A 10 -10.67 21.54 12.14
N PRO A 11 -10.20 22.18 11.05
CA PRO A 11 -10.23 21.56 9.72
C PRO A 11 -9.31 20.32 9.69
N LEU A 12 -9.73 19.28 8.96
CA LEU A 12 -9.03 17.99 8.87
C LEU A 12 -7.54 18.13 8.51
N SER A 13 -7.21 19.12 7.66
CA SER A 13 -5.83 19.43 7.26
C SER A 13 -4.96 19.87 8.45
N GLU A 14 -5.49 20.63 9.40
CA GLU A 14 -4.73 21.09 10.56
C GLU A 14 -4.54 19.99 11.61
N ASP A 15 -5.48 19.05 11.72
CA ASP A 15 -5.33 17.87 12.58
C ASP A 15 -4.28 16.93 12.02
N LEU A 16 -4.33 16.67 10.71
CA LEU A 16 -3.30 15.88 10.02
C LEU A 16 -1.94 16.58 10.07
N ALA A 17 -1.88 17.90 9.91
CA ALA A 17 -0.63 18.65 10.02
C ALA A 17 -0.03 18.55 11.43
N GLY A 18 -0.87 18.61 12.47
CA GLY A 18 -0.44 18.38 13.84
C GLY A 18 0.15 16.98 14.05
N LEU A 19 -0.45 15.94 13.44
CA LEU A 19 0.09 14.59 13.48
C LEU A 19 1.42 14.47 12.73
N ILE A 20 1.51 15.01 11.52
CA ILE A 20 2.74 15.00 10.72
C ILE A 20 3.87 15.76 11.44
N GLY A 21 3.59 16.93 11.99
CA GLY A 21 4.60 17.75 12.67
C GLY A 21 5.16 17.11 13.95
N ASN A 22 4.42 16.18 14.54
CA ASN A 22 4.82 15.42 15.72
C ASN A 22 5.53 14.11 15.38
N MET A 23 5.67 13.75 14.10
CA MET A 23 6.47 12.59 13.71
C MET A 23 7.96 12.89 13.88
N ASP A 24 8.70 11.91 14.37
CA ASP A 24 10.15 11.93 14.51
C ASP A 24 10.80 11.07 13.42
N ASP A 25 12.09 11.33 13.14
CA ASP A 25 12.82 10.67 12.03
C ASP A 25 12.99 9.15 12.25
N GLU A 26 12.83 8.69 13.50
CA GLU A 26 12.88 7.27 13.89
C GLU A 26 11.51 6.58 13.76
N ASP A 27 10.43 7.32 13.47
CA ASP A 27 9.11 6.74 13.30
C ASP A 27 9.03 5.88 12.03
N GLU A 28 8.31 4.77 12.12
CA GLU A 28 8.09 3.89 10.97
C GLU A 28 7.27 4.61 9.88
N PRO A 29 7.69 4.50 8.60
CA PRO A 29 7.00 5.15 7.49
C PRO A 29 5.56 4.65 7.41
N PHE A 30 4.65 5.57 7.09
CA PHE A 30 3.26 5.18 6.92
C PHE A 30 2.97 4.82 5.46
N ALA A 31 1.98 3.95 5.27
CA ALA A 31 1.50 3.57 3.95
C ALA A 31 -0.01 3.72 3.86
N LEU A 32 -0.48 4.57 2.95
CA LEU A 32 -1.88 4.66 2.57
C LEU A 32 -2.13 3.74 1.37
N LEU A 33 -2.81 2.62 1.58
CA LEU A 33 -3.20 1.72 0.48
C LEU A 33 -4.27 2.38 -0.40
N LEU A 34 -4.05 2.34 -1.71
CA LEU A 34 -4.96 2.93 -2.68
C LEU A 34 -6.11 1.97 -3.00
N SER A 35 -7.34 2.47 -3.00
CA SER A 35 -8.55 1.67 -3.21
C SER A 35 -8.76 1.26 -4.67
N HIS A 36 -8.39 2.09 -5.65
CA HIS A 36 -8.54 1.73 -7.06
C HIS A 36 -7.37 0.88 -7.56
N GLU A 37 -7.64 0.15 -8.64
CA GLU A 37 -6.59 -0.51 -9.41
C GLU A 37 -5.91 0.47 -10.35
N TYR A 38 -4.58 0.47 -10.30
CA TYR A 38 -3.74 1.27 -11.18
C TYR A 38 -2.84 0.37 -12.00
N THR A 39 -2.64 0.75 -13.27
CA THR A 39 -1.66 0.06 -14.11
C THR A 39 -0.27 0.64 -13.85
N VAL A 40 0.77 -0.15 -14.11
CA VAL A 40 2.16 0.37 -14.09
C VAL A 40 2.31 1.55 -15.04
N LYS A 41 1.72 1.46 -16.23
CA LYS A 41 1.75 2.52 -17.23
C LYS A 41 1.12 3.82 -16.73
N SER A 42 -0.08 3.77 -16.17
CA SER A 42 -0.74 4.98 -15.66
C SER A 42 0.06 5.67 -14.55
N ILE A 43 0.69 4.89 -13.66
CA ILE A 43 1.54 5.45 -12.61
C ILE A 43 2.82 6.05 -13.19
N GLN A 44 3.45 5.40 -14.17
CA GLN A 44 4.67 5.93 -14.79
C GLN A 44 4.41 7.18 -15.64
N ASP A 45 3.29 7.23 -16.34
CA ASP A 45 2.95 8.33 -17.24
C ASP A 45 2.43 9.57 -16.48
N LEU A 46 1.75 9.38 -15.35
CA LEU A 46 1.01 10.47 -14.67
C LEU A 46 1.36 10.65 -13.18
N GLY A 47 2.10 9.71 -12.57
CA GLY A 47 2.38 9.73 -11.14
C GLY A 47 1.10 9.79 -10.30
N THR A 48 1.05 10.71 -9.34
CA THR A 48 -0.15 10.96 -8.51
C THR A 48 -1.30 11.56 -9.31
N GLY A 49 -1.04 12.10 -10.51
CA GLY A 49 -2.09 12.53 -11.44
C GLY A 49 -2.94 11.38 -11.98
N ALA A 50 -2.47 10.13 -11.84
CA ALA A 50 -3.27 8.94 -12.15
C ALA A 50 -4.38 8.67 -11.12
N LEU A 51 -4.26 9.18 -9.89
CA LEU A 51 -5.14 8.85 -8.77
C LEU A 51 -6.56 9.36 -9.02
N LYS A 52 -7.56 8.54 -8.67
CA LYS A 52 -8.98 8.85 -8.92
C LYS A 52 -9.83 8.74 -7.67
N GLY A 53 -10.94 9.48 -7.67
CA GLY A 53 -11.95 9.42 -6.63
C GLY A 53 -11.36 9.59 -5.24
N VAL A 54 -11.66 8.63 -4.35
CA VAL A 54 -11.24 8.66 -2.95
C VAL A 54 -9.72 8.68 -2.77
N ASP A 55 -8.95 8.05 -3.67
CA ASP A 55 -7.49 8.00 -3.57
C ASP A 55 -6.88 9.38 -3.83
N SER A 56 -7.40 10.08 -4.83
CA SER A 56 -7.01 11.45 -5.13
C SER A 56 -7.33 12.37 -3.96
N ALA A 57 -8.56 12.29 -3.43
CA ALA A 57 -9.00 13.13 -2.31
C ALA A 57 -8.14 12.91 -1.04
N ARG A 58 -7.86 11.65 -0.70
CA ARG A 58 -7.01 11.31 0.46
C ARG A 58 -5.58 11.80 0.29
N PHE A 59 -5.00 11.64 -0.90
CA PHE A 59 -3.65 12.13 -1.17
C PHE A 59 -3.58 13.66 -1.14
N HIS A 60 -4.58 14.36 -1.69
CA HIS A 60 -4.66 15.82 -1.60
C HIS A 60 -4.74 16.31 -0.15
N ALA A 61 -5.56 15.67 0.69
CA ALA A 61 -5.64 16.01 2.11
C ALA A 61 -4.29 15.83 2.83
N LEU A 62 -3.55 14.75 2.55
CA LEU A 62 -2.20 14.53 3.08
C LEU A 62 -1.21 15.59 2.59
N LYS A 63 -1.27 15.94 1.30
CA LYS A 63 -0.39 16.96 0.71
C LYS A 63 -0.65 18.35 1.29
N GLU A 64 -1.92 18.71 1.47
CA GLU A 64 -2.33 19.97 2.10
C GLU A 64 -1.87 20.04 3.56
N ALA A 65 -2.09 18.98 4.33
CA ALA A 65 -1.60 18.88 5.71
C ALA A 65 -0.08 19.00 5.80
N ASN A 66 0.65 18.30 4.92
CA ASN A 66 2.10 18.37 4.85
C ASN A 66 2.61 19.78 4.46
N ALA A 67 1.86 20.54 3.68
CA ALA A 67 2.24 21.91 3.34
C ALA A 67 2.13 22.88 4.54
N LEU A 68 1.35 22.54 5.56
CA LEU A 68 1.17 23.35 6.78
C LEU A 68 2.28 23.14 7.82
N VAL A 69 3.07 22.07 7.72
CA VAL A 69 4.18 21.82 8.65
C VAL A 69 5.46 22.55 8.20
N PRO A 70 6.36 22.90 9.14
CA PRO A 70 7.65 23.50 8.80
C PRO A 70 8.43 22.65 7.80
N THR A 71 9.17 23.26 6.88
CA THR A 71 9.92 22.55 5.80
C THR A 71 10.77 21.39 6.31
N ALA A 72 11.39 21.54 7.49
CA ALA A 72 12.22 20.49 8.11
C ALA A 72 11.43 19.25 8.56
N LYS A 73 10.11 19.35 8.70
CA LYS A 73 9.19 18.28 9.09
C LYS A 73 8.30 17.82 7.92
N GLN A 74 8.47 18.39 6.72
CA GLN A 74 7.68 17.98 5.56
C GLN A 74 8.11 16.59 5.10
N LEU A 75 7.12 15.70 5.02
CA LEU A 75 7.31 14.35 4.56
C LEU A 75 7.55 14.31 3.05
N GLN A 76 8.36 13.33 2.63
CA GLN A 76 8.57 13.03 1.22
C GLN A 76 7.68 11.87 0.80
N PHE A 77 6.75 12.13 -0.11
CA PHE A 77 5.84 11.11 -0.60
C PHE A 77 6.45 10.29 -1.75
N PHE A 78 6.12 9.00 -1.78
CA PHE A 78 6.44 8.07 -2.85
C PHE A 78 5.21 7.23 -3.22
N ILE A 79 5.15 6.79 -4.48
CA ILE A 79 4.18 5.78 -4.91
C ILE A 79 4.88 4.43 -4.85
N VAL A 80 4.29 3.46 -4.17
CA VAL A 80 4.88 2.12 -4.03
C VAL A 80 3.90 1.07 -4.52
N ARG A 81 4.35 0.22 -5.45
CA ARG A 81 3.62 -1.00 -5.80
C ARG A 81 4.07 -2.13 -4.89
N LEU A 82 3.20 -2.52 -3.98
CA LEU A 82 3.38 -3.68 -3.12
C LEU A 82 2.94 -4.93 -3.88
N THR A 83 3.73 -6.00 -3.80
CA THR A 83 3.40 -7.29 -4.41
C THR A 83 3.71 -8.42 -3.45
N LEU A 84 2.72 -9.24 -3.18
CA LEU A 84 2.82 -10.46 -2.38
C LEU A 84 2.47 -11.65 -3.27
N LYS A 85 3.38 -12.60 -3.41
CA LYS A 85 3.11 -13.89 -4.07
C LYS A 85 3.12 -14.99 -3.02
N ILE A 86 2.02 -15.72 -2.89
CA ILE A 86 1.91 -16.90 -2.04
C ILE A 86 1.92 -18.13 -2.94
N GLU A 87 2.83 -19.07 -2.67
CA GLU A 87 2.94 -20.37 -3.33
C GLU A 87 2.35 -21.43 -2.39
N PHE A 88 1.48 -22.29 -2.93
CA PHE A 88 0.78 -23.33 -2.18
C PHE A 88 1.23 -24.71 -2.65
N ASP A 89 1.41 -25.62 -1.69
CA ASP A 89 1.62 -27.04 -1.97
C ASP A 89 0.28 -27.80 -1.82
N PRO A 90 0.07 -28.88 -2.57
CA PRO A 90 -1.08 -29.75 -2.38
C PRO A 90 -0.97 -30.51 -1.05
N GLY A 91 -1.96 -30.37 -0.18
CA GLY A 91 -2.12 -31.14 1.04
C GLY A 91 -2.64 -32.55 0.75
N TRP A 92 -2.43 -33.46 1.71
CA TRP A 92 -2.89 -34.86 1.61
C TRP A 92 -4.42 -35.01 1.65
N ASP A 93 -5.11 -33.95 2.08
CA ASP A 93 -6.55 -33.81 2.30
C ASP A 93 -7.25 -33.03 1.18
N MET A 94 -6.63 -32.86 0.01
CA MET A 94 -7.08 -31.97 -1.08
C MET A 94 -7.13 -30.48 -0.71
N ASP A 95 -6.59 -30.09 0.46
CA ASP A 95 -6.45 -28.68 0.85
C ASP A 95 -5.12 -28.09 0.38
N TRP A 96 -5.13 -26.82 -0.04
CA TRP A 96 -3.92 -26.11 -0.46
C TRP A 96 -3.26 -25.44 0.73
N LYS A 97 -2.02 -25.82 1.05
CA LYS A 97 -1.30 -25.26 2.21
C LYS A 97 -0.28 -24.23 1.75
N PRO A 98 -0.29 -23.00 2.31
CA PRO A 98 0.69 -21.99 1.95
C PRO A 98 2.10 -22.46 2.34
N ARG A 99 3.00 -22.52 1.37
CA ARG A 99 4.37 -23.01 1.54
C ARG A 99 5.37 -21.88 1.69
N LYS A 100 5.30 -20.91 0.78
CA LYS A 100 6.24 -19.79 0.70
C LYS A 100 5.51 -18.53 0.32
N HIS A 101 5.96 -17.41 0.86
CA HIS A 101 5.57 -16.09 0.36
C HIS A 101 6.80 -15.34 -0.14
N LYS A 102 6.59 -14.49 -1.15
CA LYS A 102 7.60 -13.61 -1.73
C LYS A 102 7.01 -12.20 -1.79
N GLU A 103 7.66 -11.28 -1.10
CA GLU A 103 7.32 -9.87 -1.11
C GLU A 103 8.24 -9.11 -2.06
N SER A 104 7.70 -8.08 -2.70
CA SER A 104 8.53 -7.08 -3.36
C SER A 104 7.81 -5.76 -3.49
N MET A 105 8.61 -4.71 -3.50
CA MET A 105 8.16 -3.33 -3.58
C MET A 105 8.82 -2.69 -4.78
N ARG A 106 8.03 -2.03 -5.63
CA ARG A 106 8.57 -1.18 -6.70
C ARG A 106 8.22 0.25 -6.38
N TRP A 107 9.25 1.09 -6.30
CA TRP A 107 9.16 2.47 -5.88
C TRP A 107 9.09 3.38 -7.09
N TYR A 108 8.29 4.43 -6.95
CA TYR A 108 8.18 5.51 -7.91
C TYR A 108 8.15 6.85 -7.16
N SER A 109 8.65 7.90 -7.80
CA SER A 109 8.41 9.26 -7.34
C SER A 109 6.92 9.62 -7.47
N ILE A 110 6.51 10.75 -6.88
CA ILE A 110 5.15 11.28 -7.09
C ILE A 110 4.85 11.67 -8.53
N SER A 111 5.88 11.89 -9.36
CA SER A 111 5.73 12.17 -10.80
C SER A 111 5.67 10.89 -11.65
N GLY A 112 5.88 9.71 -11.06
CA GLY A 112 5.82 8.42 -11.76
C GLY A 112 7.17 7.85 -12.19
N GLU A 113 8.27 8.57 -11.95
CA GLU A 113 9.62 8.09 -12.26
C GLU A 113 9.92 6.81 -11.47
N SER A 114 10.41 5.76 -12.13
CA SER A 114 10.73 4.51 -11.44
C SER A 114 12.05 4.62 -10.69
N LEU A 115 12.00 4.39 -9.38
CA LEU A 115 13.15 4.43 -8.48
C LEU A 115 13.76 3.04 -8.22
N GLY A 116 13.21 2.01 -8.87
CA GLY A 116 13.70 0.64 -8.77
C GLY A 116 12.82 -0.30 -7.95
N ARG A 117 13.33 -1.52 -7.73
CA ARG A 117 12.61 -2.61 -7.07
C ARG A 117 13.44 -3.19 -5.95
N ILE A 118 12.80 -3.34 -4.79
CA ILE A 118 13.35 -3.97 -3.59
C ILE A 118 12.61 -5.30 -3.37
N ARG A 119 13.34 -6.35 -2.97
CA ARG A 119 12.82 -7.70 -2.69
C ARG A 119 12.85 -8.05 -1.19
N GLN A 120 12.98 -7.04 -0.35
CA GLN A 120 12.97 -7.14 1.10
C GLN A 120 11.65 -6.60 1.63
N SER A 121 11.25 -7.12 2.79
CA SER A 121 10.10 -6.62 3.54
C SER A 121 10.48 -5.30 4.21
N THR A 122 9.60 -4.32 4.13
CA THR A 122 9.68 -3.06 4.86
C THR A 122 8.43 -2.99 5.73
N LYS A 123 8.61 -2.68 7.01
CA LYS A 123 7.49 -2.51 7.92
C LYS A 123 6.85 -1.14 7.65
N PHE A 124 5.54 -1.11 7.47
CA PHE A 124 4.78 0.11 7.26
C PHE A 124 3.69 0.23 8.31
N ASN A 125 3.47 1.46 8.78
CA ASN A 125 2.27 1.83 9.51
C ASN A 125 1.13 2.06 8.51
N PHE A 126 0.25 1.07 8.33
CA PHE A 126 -0.85 1.20 7.36
C PHE A 126 -1.92 2.18 7.84
N LEU A 127 -2.11 3.26 7.08
CA LEU A 127 -3.27 4.13 7.24
C LEU A 127 -4.49 3.42 6.68
N ASN A 128 -5.44 3.10 7.56
CA ASN A 128 -6.67 2.42 7.23
C ASN A 128 -7.90 3.30 7.54
N PRO A 129 -8.08 4.44 6.85
CA PRO A 129 -9.18 5.35 7.10
C PRO A 129 -10.55 4.71 6.79
N GLY A 130 -10.58 3.65 5.99
CA GLY A 130 -11.80 2.88 5.69
C GLY A 130 -12.15 1.83 6.74
N GLN A 131 -11.32 1.63 7.78
CA GLN A 131 -11.45 0.57 8.78
C GLN A 131 -11.62 -0.83 8.17
N GLU A 132 -10.97 -1.06 7.02
CA GLU A 132 -11.02 -2.32 6.28
C GLU A 132 -10.24 -3.42 7.02
N THR A 133 -10.75 -4.64 7.00
CA THR A 133 -9.97 -5.81 7.45
C THR A 133 -8.83 -6.09 6.47
N LEU A 134 -7.78 -6.82 6.90
CA LEU A 134 -6.69 -7.25 6.01
C LEU A 134 -7.23 -8.00 4.79
N SER A 135 -8.26 -8.83 4.97
CA SER A 135 -8.92 -9.55 3.88
C SER A 135 -9.53 -8.59 2.86
N GLN A 136 -10.28 -7.58 3.31
CA GLN A 136 -10.86 -6.55 2.43
C GLN A 136 -9.78 -5.73 1.71
N LEU A 137 -8.65 -5.47 2.37
CA LEU A 137 -7.54 -4.73 1.78
C LEU A 137 -6.82 -5.51 0.66
N TRP A 138 -6.79 -6.83 0.69
CA TRP A 138 -5.96 -7.61 -0.22
C TRP A 138 -6.72 -8.51 -1.18
N ILE A 139 -7.81 -9.16 -0.73
CA ILE A 139 -8.54 -10.17 -1.54
C ILE A 139 -8.98 -9.62 -2.91
N PRO A 140 -9.57 -8.41 -3.03
CA PRO A 140 -10.00 -7.88 -4.32
C PRO A 140 -8.86 -7.71 -5.35
N HIS A 141 -7.62 -7.59 -4.88
CA HIS A 141 -6.44 -7.37 -5.70
C HIS A 141 -5.60 -8.65 -5.92
N GLY A 142 -6.18 -9.81 -5.59
CA GLY A 142 -5.55 -11.12 -5.76
C GLY A 142 -5.83 -11.71 -7.13
N VAL A 143 -4.78 -12.05 -7.88
CA VAL A 143 -4.86 -12.88 -9.07
C VAL A 143 -4.37 -14.27 -8.73
N GLN A 144 -5.27 -15.25 -8.76
CA GLN A 144 -4.94 -16.65 -8.57
C GLN A 144 -4.53 -17.30 -9.88
N LYS A 145 -3.49 -18.14 -9.83
CA LYS A 145 -3.09 -19.03 -10.92
C LYS A 145 -3.00 -20.45 -10.38
N GLU A 146 -3.74 -21.35 -11.01
CA GLU A 146 -3.62 -22.80 -10.83
C GLU A 146 -3.11 -23.39 -12.13
N GLU A 147 -2.02 -24.14 -12.07
CA GLU A 147 -1.46 -24.85 -13.21
C GLU A 147 -1.65 -26.35 -12.96
N GLY A 148 -2.42 -26.99 -13.84
CA GLY A 148 -2.74 -28.42 -13.79
C GLY A 148 -1.61 -29.31 -14.34
N TYR A 149 -1.56 -30.55 -13.82
CA TYR A 149 -0.71 -31.70 -14.19
C TYR A 149 0.61 -31.39 -14.94
N MET A 150 1.66 -31.04 -14.19
CA MET A 150 3.05 -30.91 -14.68
C MET A 150 3.88 -32.20 -14.53
N GLY A 151 3.30 -33.36 -14.85
CA GLY A 151 3.99 -34.65 -14.72
C GLY A 151 4.45 -34.94 -13.28
N ASN A 152 5.76 -35.18 -13.07
CA ASN A 152 6.32 -35.57 -11.77
C ASN A 152 6.32 -34.45 -10.72
N GLU A 153 6.09 -33.19 -11.11
CA GLU A 153 6.15 -32.03 -10.21
C GLU A 153 4.83 -31.79 -9.45
N GLY A 154 3.76 -32.50 -9.82
CA GLY A 154 2.44 -32.32 -9.22
C GLY A 154 1.77 -30.99 -9.62
N PRO A 155 0.55 -30.73 -9.13
CA PRO A 155 -0.15 -29.48 -9.41
C PRO A 155 0.46 -28.34 -8.59
N SER A 156 0.51 -27.14 -9.17
CA SER A 156 0.98 -25.94 -8.47
C SER A 156 -0.11 -24.87 -8.42
N ARG A 157 -0.25 -24.22 -7.26
CA ARG A 157 -1.15 -23.09 -7.07
C ARG A 157 -0.38 -21.92 -6.50
N ASN A 158 -0.61 -20.74 -7.06
CA ASN A 158 -0.11 -19.51 -6.48
C ASN A 158 -1.14 -18.40 -6.56
N THR A 159 -1.12 -17.52 -5.57
CA THR A 159 -1.93 -16.30 -5.56
C THR A 159 -0.98 -15.11 -5.52
N LYS A 160 -1.18 -14.17 -6.43
CA LYS A 160 -0.41 -12.93 -6.49
C LYS A 160 -1.32 -11.76 -6.18
N TYR A 161 -1.04 -11.08 -5.07
CA TYR A 161 -1.64 -9.82 -4.72
C TYR A 161 -0.75 -8.67 -5.19
N ALA A 162 -1.33 -7.63 -5.76
CA ALA A 162 -0.60 -6.41 -6.07
C ALA A 162 -1.47 -5.18 -5.84
N ARG A 163 -0.98 -4.24 -5.04
CA ARG A 163 -1.69 -3.00 -4.72
C ARG A 163 -0.72 -1.83 -4.67
N TYR A 164 -1.21 -0.64 -5.00
CA TYR A 164 -0.41 0.58 -4.88
C TYR A 164 -0.68 1.26 -3.53
N ALA A 165 0.32 1.97 -3.03
CA ALA A 165 0.26 2.75 -1.81
C ALA A 165 0.97 4.10 -2.01
N ILE A 166 0.55 5.11 -1.24
CA ILE A 166 1.38 6.29 -0.98
C ILE A 166 2.15 6.02 0.31
N VAL A 167 3.47 6.17 0.25
CA VAL A 167 4.38 6.02 1.39
C VAL A 167 5.02 7.36 1.70
N ALA A 168 5.18 7.66 2.99
CA ALA A 168 5.81 8.88 3.50
C ALA A 168 6.76 8.52 4.64
#